data_AF-A0A2M9HJU9-F1
#
_entry.id   AF-A0A2M9HJU9-F1
#
_cell.length_a   1.000
_cell.length_b   1.000
_cell.length_c   1.000
_cell.angle_alpha   90.00
_cell.angle_beta   90.00
_cell.angle_gamma   90.00
#
_symmetry.space_group_name_H-M   'P 1'
#
loop_
_entity.id
_entity.type
_entity.pdbx_description
1 polymer ?
#
loop_
_entity_poly.entity_id
_entity_poly.type
_entity_poly.pdbx_seq_one_letter_code
_entity_poly.pdbx_strand_id
1 'polypeptide(L)'
;MTVLSLSACTPVNRAVGDTQDTTSEVAHDSVHASDAEVGFVGSEDSAADKLAIDALVDADINVYYAAFNAADDGGASTAQQSVTDFVARSVDFIVISGFNITDTNRDAWVQTLTNAREAGIPVALLNPNNLPDDNVLYAAALTVNDRDANASRISDAVMTIIHDEPHERSIVVSTVS
;
A
#
# COMPACT_ATOMS: atom_id res chain seq x y z
N MET A 1 44.81 0.38 16.97
CA MET A 1 43.82 1.13 16.18
C MET A 1 42.87 0.10 15.59
N THR A 2 41.80 -0.21 16.33
CA THR A 2 40.85 -1.28 15.99
C THR A 2 39.66 -0.63 15.29
N VAL A 3 39.46 -0.98 14.02
CA VAL A 3 38.25 -0.63 13.26
C VAL A 3 37.13 -1.57 13.74
N LEU A 4 36.06 -0.98 14.28
CA LEU A 4 34.82 -1.70 14.58
C LEU A 4 34.00 -1.73 13.28
N SER A 5 33.94 -2.89 12.63
CA SER A 5 33.05 -3.13 11.50
C SER A 5 31.60 -3.16 12.01
N LEU A 6 30.78 -2.22 11.57
CA LEU A 6 29.33 -2.26 11.77
C LEU A 6 28.75 -3.29 10.80
N SER A 7 28.49 -4.49 11.30
CA SER A 7 27.62 -5.44 10.61
C SER A 7 26.20 -4.87 10.61
N ALA A 8 25.72 -4.43 9.44
CA ALA A 8 24.31 -4.11 9.26
C ALA A 8 23.51 -5.41 9.42
N CYS A 9 22.75 -5.51 10.51
CA CYS A 9 21.77 -6.57 10.72
C CYS A 9 20.59 -6.33 9.77
N THR A 10 20.59 -6.94 8.59
CA THR A 10 19.34 -7.18 7.85
C THR A 10 18.58 -8.32 8.55
N PRO A 11 17.33 -8.12 9.00
CA PRO A 11 16.52 -9.21 9.51
C PRO A 11 16.29 -10.24 8.40
N VAL A 12 16.70 -11.47 8.65
CA VAL A 12 16.36 -12.63 7.81
C VAL A 12 14.89 -12.99 8.05
N ASN A 13 14.12 -13.12 6.96
CA ASN A 13 12.73 -13.62 6.90
C ASN A 13 11.62 -12.75 7.51
N ARG A 14 11.70 -11.42 7.43
CA ARG A 14 10.55 -10.56 7.79
C ARG A 14 10.33 -9.43 6.80
N ALA A 15 9.06 -9.06 6.60
CA ALA A 15 8.71 -7.84 5.89
C ALA A 15 9.11 -6.62 6.71
N VAL A 16 9.45 -5.54 6.02
CA VAL A 16 9.36 -4.22 6.61
C VAL A 16 7.93 -4.06 7.14
N GLY A 17 7.78 -3.67 8.40
CA GLY A 17 6.49 -3.70 9.11
C GLY A 17 6.20 -4.94 9.98
N ASP A 18 7.23 -5.71 10.35
CA ASP A 18 7.07 -6.91 11.21
C ASP A 18 8.01 -6.82 12.43
N THR A 19 7.93 -5.71 13.17
CA THR A 19 8.76 -5.44 14.37
C THR A 19 8.04 -5.75 15.69
N GLN A 20 6.98 -6.55 15.65
CA GLN A 20 6.05 -6.73 16.77
C GLN A 20 6.62 -7.45 18.03
N ASP A 21 7.88 -7.89 18.01
CA ASP A 21 8.52 -8.64 19.12
C ASP A 21 9.50 -7.81 19.96
N THR A 22 9.63 -6.51 19.69
CA THR A 22 10.38 -5.61 20.57
C THR A 22 9.47 -4.51 21.06
N THR A 23 9.02 -4.62 22.31
CA THR A 23 8.58 -3.46 23.12
C THR A 23 9.77 -2.51 23.25
N SER A 24 10.01 -1.70 22.23
CA SER A 24 10.72 -0.45 22.37
C SER A 24 9.68 0.60 22.67
N GLU A 25 9.63 1.01 23.93
CA GLU A 25 8.83 2.13 24.44
C GLU A 25 9.47 3.46 23.98
N VAL A 26 9.75 3.58 22.68
CA VAL A 26 10.13 4.81 22.01
C VAL A 26 8.84 5.32 21.39
N ALA A 27 8.37 6.48 21.84
CA ALA A 27 7.28 7.18 21.16
C ALA A 27 7.77 7.49 19.73
N HIS A 28 7.34 6.66 18.78
CA HIS A 28 7.41 7.00 17.37
C HIS A 28 6.48 8.21 17.19
N ASP A 29 7.00 9.26 16.55
CA ASP A 29 6.16 10.34 16.03
C ASP A 29 5.29 9.69 14.95
N SER A 30 4.10 9.25 15.35
CA SER A 30 3.16 8.61 14.45
C SER A 30 2.80 9.62 13.37
N VAL A 31 2.91 9.23 12.10
CA VAL A 31 2.50 10.08 10.98
C VAL A 31 1.05 10.51 11.20
N HIS A 32 0.77 11.80 11.35
CA HIS A 32 -0.61 12.24 11.45
C HIS A 32 -1.28 12.07 10.07
N ALA A 33 -2.60 11.89 10.03
CA ALA A 33 -3.31 11.74 8.76
C ALA A 33 -3.02 12.90 7.79
N SER A 34 -2.91 14.13 8.31
CA SER A 34 -2.55 15.35 7.57
C SER A 34 -1.13 15.37 7.01
N ASP A 35 -0.23 14.57 7.57
CA ASP A 35 1.16 14.44 7.14
C ASP A 35 1.36 13.22 6.22
N ALA A 36 0.37 12.31 6.17
CA ALA A 36 0.44 11.11 5.34
C ALA A 36 0.31 11.47 3.85
N GLU A 37 1.29 11.02 3.06
CA GLU A 37 1.28 11.05 1.61
C GLU A 37 0.93 9.67 1.05
N VAL A 38 -0.21 9.58 0.35
CA VAL A 38 -0.69 8.35 -0.28
C VAL A 38 -0.60 8.46 -1.80
N GLY A 39 0.14 7.56 -2.44
CA GLY A 39 0.06 7.34 -3.88
C GLY A 39 -1.13 6.44 -4.23
N PHE A 40 -2.07 6.92 -5.04
CA PHE A 40 -3.22 6.12 -5.50
C PHE A 40 -3.10 5.83 -6.99
N VAL A 41 -2.87 4.56 -7.33
CA VAL A 41 -2.89 4.05 -8.71
C VAL A 41 -4.32 3.63 -9.04
N GLY A 42 -4.91 4.31 -10.01
CA GLY A 42 -6.31 4.11 -10.41
C GLY A 42 -6.56 2.80 -11.15
N SER A 43 -7.85 2.54 -11.36
CA SER A 43 -8.39 1.42 -12.11
C SER A 43 -9.26 1.87 -13.30
N GLU A 44 -9.81 0.91 -14.04
CA GLU A 44 -10.82 1.18 -15.08
C GLU A 44 -12.08 1.86 -14.52
N ASP A 45 -12.39 1.67 -13.24
CA ASP A 45 -13.53 2.29 -12.56
C ASP A 45 -13.10 3.55 -11.79
N SER A 46 -12.89 4.62 -12.54
CA SER A 46 -12.54 5.93 -11.97
C SER A 46 -13.61 6.49 -11.00
N ALA A 47 -14.88 6.04 -11.10
CA ALA A 47 -15.91 6.46 -10.17
C ALA A 47 -15.73 5.80 -8.80
N ALA A 48 -15.43 4.49 -8.78
CA ALA A 48 -15.08 3.79 -7.55
C ALA A 48 -13.77 4.30 -6.94
N ASP A 49 -12.75 4.56 -7.77
CA ASP A 49 -11.49 5.20 -7.32
C ASP A 49 -11.78 6.53 -6.61
N LYS A 50 -12.64 7.36 -7.22
CA LYS A 50 -12.99 8.67 -6.67
C LYS A 50 -13.65 8.57 -5.30
N LEU A 51 -14.51 7.58 -5.05
CA LEU A 51 -15.12 7.37 -3.73
C LEU A 51 -14.07 7.07 -2.66
N ALA A 52 -13.11 6.19 -2.97
CA ALA A 52 -12.02 5.88 -2.07
C ALA A 52 -11.12 7.10 -1.82
N ILE A 53 -10.77 7.85 -2.87
CA ILE A 53 -9.95 9.07 -2.76
C ILE A 53 -10.68 10.14 -1.95
N ASP A 54 -11.95 10.40 -2.24
CA ASP A 54 -12.75 11.40 -1.53
C ASP A 54 -12.85 11.05 -0.03
N ALA A 55 -12.97 9.76 0.33
CA ALA A 55 -12.97 9.30 1.72
C ALA A 55 -11.62 9.51 2.43
N LEU A 56 -10.50 9.31 1.74
CA LEU A 56 -9.16 9.59 2.29
C LEU A 56 -8.95 11.09 2.48
N VAL A 57 -9.35 11.90 1.50
CA VAL A 57 -9.24 13.37 1.56
C VAL A 57 -10.15 13.97 2.63
N ASP A 58 -11.36 13.43 2.84
CA ASP A 58 -12.27 13.83 3.93
C ASP A 58 -11.65 13.56 5.33
N ALA A 59 -10.75 12.57 5.40
CA ALA A 59 -9.93 12.28 6.58
C ALA A 59 -8.62 13.09 6.66
N ASP A 60 -8.47 14.12 5.82
CA ASP A 60 -7.30 15.01 5.72
C ASP A 60 -6.02 14.34 5.19
N ILE A 61 -6.12 13.16 4.56
CA ILE A 61 -4.96 12.45 3.97
C ILE A 61 -4.60 13.05 2.60
N ASN A 62 -3.31 13.30 2.35
CA ASN A 62 -2.84 13.81 1.07
C ASN A 62 -2.75 12.69 0.03
N VAL A 63 -3.56 12.77 -1.03
CA VAL A 63 -3.59 11.72 -2.06
C VAL A 63 -3.05 12.22 -3.41
N TYR A 64 -2.02 11.54 -3.92
CA TYR A 64 -1.52 11.71 -5.28
C TYR A 64 -2.17 10.68 -6.21
N TYR A 65 -3.04 11.12 -7.12
CA TYR A 65 -3.74 10.23 -8.03
C TYR A 65 -3.00 10.04 -9.36
N ALA A 66 -2.69 8.79 -9.68
CA ALA A 66 -2.23 8.36 -11.00
C ALA A 66 -3.39 7.63 -11.72
N ALA A 67 -4.00 8.32 -12.68
CA ALA A 67 -5.13 7.76 -13.42
C ALA A 67 -4.73 6.51 -14.21
N PHE A 68 -5.65 5.55 -14.27
CA PHE A 68 -5.48 4.34 -15.07
C PHE A 68 -5.41 4.68 -16.55
N ASN A 69 -4.47 4.04 -17.26
CA ASN A 69 -4.40 4.09 -18.72
C ASN A 69 -4.27 2.67 -19.25
N ALA A 70 -5.30 2.21 -19.96
CA ALA A 70 -5.38 0.87 -20.54
C ALA A 70 -4.47 0.66 -21.77
N ALA A 71 -3.39 1.42 -21.91
CA ALA A 71 -2.42 1.15 -22.97
C ALA A 71 -1.80 -0.26 -22.74
N ASP A 72 -1.52 -0.97 -23.85
CA ASP A 72 -1.04 -2.36 -23.98
C ASP A 72 -0.69 -3.11 -22.68
N ASP A 73 -1.20 -4.34 -22.54
CA ASP A 73 -1.17 -5.21 -21.33
C ASP A 73 -2.29 -5.03 -20.30
N GLY A 74 -3.31 -4.23 -20.64
CA GLY A 74 -4.40 -3.92 -19.72
C GLY A 74 -4.00 -2.88 -18.67
N GLY A 75 -3.04 -2.00 -19.00
CA GLY A 75 -2.61 -0.89 -18.15
C GLY A 75 -1.69 -1.27 -16.99
N ALA A 76 -1.23 -2.52 -16.93
CA ALA A 76 -0.33 -3.02 -15.89
C ALA A 76 1.03 -2.30 -15.94
N SER A 77 1.62 -2.14 -17.13
CA SER A 77 2.89 -1.41 -17.28
C SER A 77 2.80 0.05 -16.80
N THR A 78 1.69 0.72 -17.08
CA THR A 78 1.47 2.11 -16.62
C THR A 78 1.24 2.17 -15.10
N ALA A 79 0.49 1.21 -14.55
CA ALA A 79 0.30 1.10 -13.12
C ALA A 79 1.63 0.82 -12.38
N GLN A 80 2.48 -0.06 -12.92
CA GLN A 80 3.81 -0.36 -12.39
C GLN A 80 4.74 0.85 -12.42
N GLN A 81 4.70 1.64 -13.50
CA GLN A 81 5.44 2.90 -13.57
C GLN A 81 4.94 3.90 -12.52
N SER A 82 3.63 3.98 -12.31
CA SER A 82 3.05 4.85 -11.29
C SER A 82 3.50 4.48 -9.87
N VAL A 83 3.55 3.18 -9.55
CA VAL A 83 4.15 2.70 -8.29
C VAL A 83 5.61 3.13 -8.18
N THR A 84 6.38 2.97 -9.25
CA THR A 84 7.80 3.39 -9.30
C THR A 84 7.96 4.89 -9.05
N ASP A 85 7.10 5.71 -9.63
CA ASP A 85 7.11 7.16 -9.46
C ASP A 85 6.75 7.55 -8.02
N PHE A 86 5.79 6.86 -7.39
CA PHE A 86 5.46 7.06 -5.98
C PHE A 86 6.59 6.62 -5.03
N VAL A 87 7.29 5.53 -5.34
CA VAL A 87 8.48 5.12 -4.60
C VAL A 87 9.58 6.18 -4.71
N ALA A 88 9.82 6.72 -5.90
CA ALA A 88 10.80 7.78 -6.12
C ALA A 88 10.43 9.10 -5.41
N ARG A 89 9.13 9.33 -5.19
CA ARG A 89 8.61 10.46 -4.41
C ARG A 89 8.74 10.25 -2.90
N SER A 90 8.94 9.00 -2.46
CA SER A 90 8.95 8.63 -1.04
C SER A 90 7.63 8.93 -0.33
N VAL A 91 6.51 8.55 -0.96
CA VAL A 91 5.21 8.54 -0.28
C VAL A 91 5.20 7.55 0.89
N ASP A 92 4.30 7.73 1.85
CA ASP A 92 4.19 6.86 3.02
C ASP A 92 3.44 5.56 2.71
N PHE A 93 2.58 5.57 1.70
CA PHE A 93 1.73 4.42 1.35
C PHE A 93 1.29 4.45 -0.10
N ILE A 94 1.08 3.27 -0.69
CA ILE A 94 0.56 3.13 -2.06
C ILE A 94 -0.70 2.28 -2.06
N VAL A 95 -1.77 2.78 -2.68
CA VAL A 95 -2.97 2.02 -3.02
C VAL A 95 -2.97 1.71 -4.50
N ILE A 96 -3.22 0.45 -4.86
CA ILE A 96 -3.44 0.04 -6.25
C ILE A 96 -4.87 -0.48 -6.38
N SER A 97 -5.70 0.27 -7.11
CA SER A 97 -7.09 -0.09 -7.37
C SER A 97 -7.20 -1.09 -8.54
N GLY A 98 -8.06 -2.09 -8.39
CA GLY A 98 -8.37 -3.06 -9.45
C GLY A 98 -7.19 -3.95 -9.85
N PHE A 99 -6.19 -4.10 -8.97
CA PHE A 99 -4.96 -4.85 -9.24
C PHE A 99 -5.24 -6.22 -9.88
N ASN A 100 -4.52 -6.54 -10.94
CA ASN A 100 -4.71 -7.77 -11.69
C ASN A 100 -3.36 -8.36 -12.12
N ILE A 101 -2.92 -9.41 -11.44
CA ILE A 101 -1.76 -10.20 -11.86
C ILE A 101 -2.19 -11.32 -12.81
N THR A 102 -1.39 -11.52 -13.86
CA THR A 102 -1.57 -12.53 -14.90
C THR A 102 -0.22 -13.19 -15.19
N ASP A 103 -0.22 -14.30 -15.94
CA ASP A 103 1.03 -14.94 -16.33
C ASP A 103 1.98 -14.01 -17.12
N THR A 104 1.41 -13.07 -17.88
CA THR A 104 2.19 -12.16 -18.74
C THR A 104 2.90 -11.06 -17.95
N ASN A 105 2.29 -10.55 -16.88
CA ASN A 105 2.81 -9.41 -16.11
C ASN A 105 3.33 -9.80 -14.71
N ARG A 106 3.32 -11.09 -14.35
CA ARG A 106 3.70 -11.59 -13.02
C ARG A 106 5.07 -11.12 -12.58
N ASP A 107 6.10 -11.39 -13.37
CA ASP A 107 7.48 -11.09 -12.98
C ASP A 107 7.70 -9.59 -12.78
N ALA A 108 7.08 -8.77 -13.64
CA ALA A 108 7.13 -7.32 -13.54
C ALA A 108 6.40 -6.80 -12.29
N TRP A 109 5.25 -7.38 -11.93
CA TRP A 109 4.53 -7.03 -10.70
C TRP A 109 5.28 -7.46 -9.44
N VAL A 110 5.83 -8.68 -9.43
CA VAL A 110 6.65 -9.17 -8.31
C VAL A 110 7.84 -8.23 -8.09
N GLN A 111 8.53 -7.83 -9.16
CA GLN A 111 9.63 -6.87 -9.07
C GLN A 111 9.16 -5.50 -8.57
N THR A 112 8.06 -4.98 -9.11
CA THR A 112 7.52 -3.66 -8.73
C THR A 112 7.14 -3.61 -7.24
N LEU A 113 6.43 -4.62 -6.75
CA LEU A 113 6.02 -4.70 -5.35
C LEU A 113 7.23 -4.95 -4.42
N THR A 114 8.19 -5.76 -4.87
CA THR A 114 9.46 -5.96 -4.13
C THR A 114 10.21 -4.65 -3.97
N ASN A 115 10.33 -3.85 -5.03
CA ASN A 115 11.02 -2.55 -4.97
C ASN A 115 10.35 -1.59 -3.98
N ALA A 116 9.01 -1.51 -3.99
CA ALA A 116 8.27 -0.67 -3.05
C ALA A 116 8.50 -1.12 -1.59
N ARG A 117 8.45 -2.43 -1.35
CA ARG A 117 8.76 -3.04 -0.05
C ARG A 117 10.20 -2.77 0.39
N GLU A 118 11.18 -2.91 -0.49
CA GLU A 118 12.59 -2.62 -0.17
C GLU A 118 12.84 -1.14 0.12
N ALA A 119 12.03 -0.24 -0.47
CA ALA A 119 12.00 1.18 -0.12
C ALA A 119 11.31 1.48 1.21
N GLY A 120 10.70 0.47 1.87
CA GLY A 120 9.98 0.64 3.12
C GLY A 120 8.55 1.17 2.95
N ILE A 121 8.00 1.15 1.73
CA ILE A 121 6.68 1.73 1.43
C ILE A 121 5.63 0.61 1.38
N PRO A 122 4.68 0.55 2.33
CA PRO A 122 3.59 -0.40 2.29
C PRO A 122 2.67 -0.17 1.08
N VAL A 123 2.29 -1.27 0.43
CA VAL A 123 1.37 -1.27 -0.72
C VAL A 123 0.10 -2.04 -0.35
N ALA A 124 -1.08 -1.44 -0.53
CA ALA A 124 -2.35 -2.14 -0.44
C ALA A 124 -3.05 -2.28 -1.80
N LEU A 125 -3.76 -3.39 -1.96
CA LEU A 125 -4.48 -3.71 -3.18
C LEU A 125 -5.98 -3.50 -2.93
N LEU A 126 -6.58 -2.47 -3.53
CA LEU A 126 -7.99 -2.14 -3.38
C LEU A 126 -8.82 -2.85 -4.45
N ASN A 127 -9.79 -3.65 -4.04
CA ASN A 127 -10.65 -4.48 -4.89
C ASN A 127 -9.85 -5.23 -5.98
N PRO A 128 -8.82 -6.01 -5.63
CA PRO A 128 -8.00 -6.72 -6.60
C PRO A 128 -8.83 -7.77 -7.35
N ASN A 129 -8.59 -7.89 -8.65
CA ASN A 129 -9.18 -8.94 -9.48
C ASN A 129 -8.46 -10.28 -9.30
N ASN A 130 -7.12 -10.26 -9.24
CA ASN A 130 -6.27 -11.41 -8.97
C ASN A 130 -5.10 -11.00 -8.08
N LEU A 131 -4.89 -11.72 -6.98
CA LEU A 131 -3.82 -11.46 -6.03
C LEU A 131 -2.52 -12.17 -6.42
N PRO A 132 -1.35 -11.64 -6.04
CA PRO A 132 -0.11 -12.41 -6.05
C PRO A 132 -0.22 -13.61 -5.10
N ASP A 133 0.34 -14.77 -5.50
CA ASP A 133 0.39 -15.97 -4.64
C ASP A 133 1.22 -15.72 -3.37
N ASP A 134 2.26 -14.89 -3.49
CA ASP A 134 3.08 -14.46 -2.36
C ASP A 134 2.43 -13.27 -1.65
N ASN A 135 1.85 -13.55 -0.49
CA ASN A 135 1.18 -12.55 0.34
C ASN A 135 2.14 -11.64 1.11
N VAL A 136 3.47 -11.80 0.99
CA VAL A 136 4.45 -10.88 1.60
C VAL A 136 4.78 -9.68 0.71
N LEU A 137 4.30 -9.67 -0.54
CA LEU A 137 4.55 -8.61 -1.53
C LEU A 137 3.72 -7.35 -1.32
N TYR A 138 2.62 -7.44 -0.58
CA TYR A 138 1.72 -6.33 -0.29
C TYR A 138 1.35 -6.36 1.20
N ALA A 139 0.97 -5.22 1.76
CA ALA A 139 0.59 -5.08 3.15
C ALA A 139 -0.79 -5.72 3.39
N ALA A 140 -1.81 -5.26 2.65
CA ALA A 140 -3.17 -5.77 2.76
C ALA A 140 -3.93 -5.72 1.43
N ALA A 141 -4.90 -6.62 1.28
CA ALA A 141 -5.96 -6.53 0.29
C ALA A 141 -7.17 -5.86 0.94
N LEU A 142 -7.68 -4.79 0.32
CA LEU A 142 -8.82 -4.02 0.80
C LEU A 142 -10.02 -4.33 -0.10
N THR A 143 -11.15 -4.70 0.49
CA THR A 143 -12.41 -4.92 -0.25
C THR A 143 -13.44 -3.89 0.18
N VAL A 144 -13.89 -3.06 -0.75
CA VAL A 144 -14.93 -2.05 -0.46
C VAL A 144 -16.29 -2.71 -0.30
N ASN A 145 -16.94 -2.48 0.84
CA ASN A 145 -18.32 -2.88 1.07
C ASN A 145 -19.02 -1.91 2.03
N ASP A 146 -19.54 -0.80 1.49
CA ASP A 146 -20.25 0.23 2.25
C ASP A 146 -21.57 -0.26 2.89
N ARG A 147 -21.99 -1.50 2.60
CA ARG A 147 -23.17 -2.13 3.20
C ARG A 147 -22.86 -2.98 4.42
N ASP A 148 -21.58 -3.26 4.68
CA ASP A 148 -21.16 -4.01 5.85
C ASP A 148 -21.01 -3.06 7.04
N ALA A 149 -21.84 -3.27 8.06
CA ALA A 149 -21.80 -2.47 9.28
C ALA A 149 -20.51 -2.66 10.10
N ASN A 150 -19.70 -3.68 9.77
CA ASN A 150 -18.42 -3.96 10.43
C ASN A 150 -17.22 -3.55 9.58
N ALA A 151 -17.43 -2.96 8.39
CA ALA A 151 -16.34 -2.47 7.56
C ALA A 151 -15.58 -1.36 8.29
N SER A 152 -14.25 -1.48 8.35
CA SER A 152 -13.38 -0.39 8.82
C SER A 152 -13.46 0.77 7.85
N ARG A 153 -13.31 2.02 8.30
CA ARG A 153 -13.15 3.12 7.33
C ARG A 153 -11.87 2.92 6.56
N ILE A 154 -11.88 3.24 5.27
CA ILE A 154 -10.68 3.12 4.45
C ILE A 154 -9.52 3.98 5.01
N SER A 155 -9.81 5.17 5.55
CA SER A 155 -8.83 6.01 6.23
C SER A 155 -8.19 5.33 7.44
N ASP A 156 -8.99 4.68 8.28
CA ASP A 156 -8.51 4.02 9.49
C ASP A 156 -7.61 2.83 9.12
N ALA A 157 -8.04 2.03 8.14
CA ALA A 157 -7.23 0.93 7.63
C ALA A 157 -5.89 1.40 7.05
N VAL A 158 -5.88 2.49 6.28
CA VAL A 158 -4.66 3.08 5.73
C VAL A 158 -3.73 3.57 6.84
N MET A 159 -4.24 4.30 7.83
CA MET A 159 -3.42 4.80 8.93
C MET A 159 -2.86 3.68 9.80
N THR A 160 -3.66 2.66 10.12
CA THR A 160 -3.18 1.46 10.84
C THR A 160 -2.02 0.79 10.09
N ILE A 161 -2.07 0.71 8.76
CA ILE A 161 -0.97 0.14 7.97
C ILE A 161 0.26 1.06 7.97
N ILE A 162 0.08 2.37 7.77
CA ILE A 162 1.16 3.37 7.81
C ILE A 162 1.88 3.36 9.16
N HIS A 163 1.13 3.20 10.25
CA HIS A 163 1.66 3.15 11.62
C HIS A 163 2.27 1.81 12.00
N ASP A 164 2.29 0.83 11.09
CA ASP A 164 2.73 -0.53 11.36
C ASP A 164 1.98 -1.19 12.53
N GLU A 165 0.72 -0.82 12.72
CA GLU A 165 -0.14 -1.40 13.75
C GLU A 165 -0.62 -2.80 13.33
N PRO A 166 -0.92 -3.71 14.28
CA PRO A 166 -1.44 -5.03 13.96
C PRO A 166 -2.74 -4.97 13.14
N HIS A 167 -2.76 -5.64 11.98
CA HIS A 167 -3.90 -5.64 11.05
C HIS A 167 -4.03 -6.97 10.31
N GLU A 168 -5.23 -7.23 9.78
CA GLU A 168 -5.48 -8.39 8.93
C GLU A 168 -4.94 -8.18 7.51
N ARG A 169 -4.62 -9.28 6.80
CA ARG A 169 -4.18 -9.22 5.41
C ARG A 169 -5.29 -8.96 4.40
N SER A 170 -6.53 -9.17 4.81
CA SER A 170 -7.73 -8.93 4.01
C SER A 170 -8.69 -8.11 4.86
N ILE A 171 -8.91 -6.86 4.51
CA ILE A 171 -9.71 -5.93 5.30
C ILE A 171 -10.92 -5.51 4.49
N VAL A 172 -12.11 -5.64 5.06
CA VAL A 172 -13.32 -5.04 4.47
C VAL A 172 -13.34 -3.58 4.87
N VAL A 173 -13.41 -2.70 3.88
CA VAL A 173 -13.36 -1.25 4.07
C VAL A 173 -14.62 -0.56 3.59
N SER A 174 -14.92 0.57 4.21
CA SER A 174 -16.00 1.49 3.85
C SER A 174 -15.40 2.79 3.31
N THR A 175 -16.01 3.30 2.24
CA THR A 175 -15.75 4.65 1.68
C THR A 175 -16.77 5.67 2.17
N VAL A 176 -17.78 5.25 2.93
CA VAL A 176 -18.72 6.16 3.60
C VAL A 176 -18.22 6.52 5.00
N SER A 177 -18.22 7.82 5.31
CA SER A 177 -17.83 8.40 6.61
C SER A 177 -18.91 8.29 7.69
#